data_AF-A0A151BIH5-F1
#
_entry.id   AF-A0A151BIH5-F1
#
_cell.length_a   1.000
_cell.length_b   1.000
_cell.length_c   1.000
_cell.angle_alpha   90.00
_cell.angle_beta   90.00
_cell.angle_gamma   90.00
#
_symmetry.space_group_name_H-M   'P 1'
#
loop_
_entity.id
_entity.type
_entity.pdbx_description
1 polymer ?
#
loop_
_entity_poly.entity_id
_entity_poly.type
_entity_poly.pdbx_seq_one_letter_code
_entity_poly.pdbx_strand_id
1 'polypeptide(L)'
;MIDNILSKREEILRSWERRGPWSIIRGVGVETWRKIIRRAVGSQAARIDTVVTTDIHRLIRLPATLHGRTGWLKVSFPAGEIEGFDPFSSAIAFKRGEAIVYVKRAPNFRIGEETFGPFRDEKVELPMAAAIFLLCKGVAEVAD
;
A
#
# COMPACT_ATOMS: atom_id res chain seq x y z
N MET A 1 -5.59 20.06 -30.12
CA MET A 1 -6.31 20.44 -28.87
C MET A 1 -5.46 20.14 -27.65
N ILE A 2 -4.98 18.91 -27.48
CA ILE A 2 -4.10 18.50 -26.36
C ILE A 2 -2.81 19.33 -26.34
N ASP A 3 -2.12 19.49 -27.48
CA ASP A 3 -0.88 20.27 -27.55
C ASP A 3 -1.06 21.74 -27.16
N ASN A 4 -2.24 22.31 -27.41
CA ASN A 4 -2.58 23.68 -27.00
C ASN A 4 -2.85 23.81 -25.50
N ILE A 5 -3.29 22.73 -24.85
CA ILE A 5 -3.42 22.67 -23.39
C ILE A 5 -2.03 22.54 -22.76
N LEU A 6 -1.19 21.67 -23.33
CA LEU A 6 0.17 21.43 -22.82
C LEU A 6 1.06 22.65 -23.01
N SER A 7 0.99 23.35 -24.14
CA SER A 7 1.79 24.57 -24.39
C SER A 7 1.47 25.72 -23.44
N LYS A 8 0.28 25.73 -22.83
CA LYS A 8 -0.17 26.73 -21.86
C LYS A 8 -0.20 26.23 -20.41
N ARG A 9 0.44 25.10 -20.10
CA ARG A 9 0.42 24.46 -18.77
C ARG A 9 0.64 25.45 -17.63
N GLU A 10 1.70 26.24 -17.69
CA GLU A 10 2.05 27.18 -16.62
C GLU A 10 1.02 28.31 -16.44
N GLU A 11 0.42 28.78 -17.53
CA GLU A 11 -0.63 29.79 -17.51
C GLU A 11 -1.92 29.21 -16.88
N ILE A 12 -2.26 27.97 -17.26
CA ILE A 12 -3.39 27.24 -16.69
C ILE A 12 -3.18 27.04 -15.19
N LEU A 13 -2.00 26.59 -14.75
CA LEU A 13 -1.69 26.36 -13.34
C LEU A 13 -1.84 27.64 -12.52
N ARG A 14 -1.24 28.75 -12.96
CA ARG A 14 -1.39 30.07 -12.30
C ARG A 14 -2.83 30.58 -12.27
N SER A 15 -3.64 30.24 -13.28
CA SER A 15 -5.02 30.74 -13.35
C SER A 15 -5.93 30.19 -12.25
N TRP A 16 -5.61 29.02 -11.68
CA TRP A 16 -6.35 28.41 -10.58
C TRP A 16 -6.27 29.22 -9.29
N GLU A 17 -5.22 30.02 -9.10
CA GLU A 17 -5.11 30.96 -7.97
C GLU A 17 -6.11 32.12 -8.04
N ARG A 18 -6.77 32.31 -9.20
CA ARG A 18 -7.71 33.42 -9.44
C ARG A 18 -9.11 32.91 -9.77
N ARG A 19 -9.47 32.88 -11.05
CA ARG A 19 -10.83 32.54 -11.53
C ARG A 19 -10.88 31.21 -12.28
N GLY A 20 -9.77 30.51 -12.47
CA GLY A 20 -9.68 29.27 -13.24
C GLY A 20 -9.48 29.47 -14.76
N PRO A 21 -9.19 28.39 -15.52
CA PRO A 21 -8.67 28.48 -16.89
C PRO A 21 -9.74 28.60 -17.98
N TRP A 22 -10.93 29.12 -17.66
CA TRP A 22 -12.13 29.01 -18.49
C TRP A 22 -12.06 29.68 -19.86
N SER A 23 -11.18 30.68 -20.03
CA SER A 23 -11.01 31.43 -21.29
C SER A 23 -9.58 31.39 -21.85
N ILE A 24 -8.66 30.67 -21.19
CA ILE A 24 -7.23 30.68 -21.53
C ILE A 24 -6.95 29.93 -22.84
N ILE A 25 -7.77 28.92 -23.12
CA ILE A 25 -7.57 28.00 -24.25
C ILE A 25 -8.79 28.09 -25.17
N ARG A 26 -8.61 28.71 -26.33
CA ARG A 26 -9.64 28.71 -27.38
C ARG A 26 -9.98 27.27 -27.77
N GLY A 27 -11.27 26.97 -27.83
CA GLY A 27 -11.81 25.66 -28.20
C GLY A 27 -11.98 24.66 -27.04
N VAL A 28 -11.54 24.99 -25.81
CA VAL A 28 -11.80 24.16 -24.63
C VAL A 28 -12.97 24.73 -23.84
N GLY A 29 -14.15 24.13 -24.00
CA GLY A 29 -15.34 24.52 -23.25
C GLY A 29 -15.42 23.90 -21.85
N VAL A 30 -16.45 24.33 -21.09
CA VAL A 30 -16.72 23.85 -19.73
C VAL A 30 -16.86 22.32 -19.65
N GLU A 31 -17.51 21.69 -20.63
CA GLU A 31 -17.68 20.23 -20.62
C GLU A 31 -16.36 19.48 -20.81
N THR A 32 -15.45 20.02 -21.63
CA THR A 32 -14.10 19.46 -21.78
C THR A 32 -13.31 19.60 -20.48
N TRP A 33 -13.37 20.76 -19.82
CA TRP A 33 -12.75 20.95 -18.50
C TRP A 33 -13.33 20.01 -17.45
N ARG A 34 -14.66 19.82 -17.42
CA ARG A 34 -15.33 18.88 -16.53
C ARG A 34 -14.82 17.45 -16.72
N LYS A 35 -14.65 17.00 -17.97
CA LYS A 35 -14.06 15.68 -18.29
C LYS A 35 -12.62 15.56 -17.79
N ILE A 36 -11.80 16.59 -18.02
CA ILE A 36 -10.39 16.64 -17.57
C ILE A 36 -10.33 16.56 -16.04
N ILE A 37 -11.10 17.39 -15.33
CA ILE A 37 -11.13 17.45 -13.87
C ILE A 37 -11.60 16.11 -13.29
N ARG A 38 -12.67 15.51 -13.83
CA ARG A 38 -13.13 14.18 -13.39
C ARG A 38 -12.04 13.12 -13.53
N ARG A 39 -11.31 13.12 -14.65
CA ARG A 39 -10.19 12.20 -14.85
C ARG A 39 -9.05 12.46 -13.88
N ALA A 40 -8.73 13.74 -13.65
CA ALA A 40 -7.71 14.15 -12.68
C ALA A 40 -8.07 13.70 -11.27
N VAL A 41 -9.28 14.01 -10.79
CA VAL A 41 -9.79 13.56 -9.48
C VAL A 41 -9.74 12.04 -9.38
N GLY A 42 -10.22 11.30 -10.38
CA GLY A 42 -10.15 9.84 -10.36
C GLY A 42 -8.73 9.27 -10.29
N SER A 43 -7.74 10.00 -10.82
CA SER A 43 -6.32 9.58 -10.81
C SER A 43 -5.54 10.04 -9.58
N GLN A 44 -5.90 11.18 -8.98
CA GLN A 44 -5.15 11.83 -7.90
C GLN A 44 -5.82 11.71 -6.54
N ALA A 45 -7.09 11.29 -6.49
CA ALA A 45 -7.80 11.15 -5.21
C ALA A 45 -7.16 10.04 -4.36
N ALA A 46 -6.91 10.37 -3.09
CA ALA A 46 -6.54 9.38 -2.09
C ALA A 46 -7.75 8.50 -1.78
N ARG A 47 -7.58 7.18 -1.95
CA ARG A 47 -8.59 6.19 -1.55
C ARG A 47 -8.43 5.88 -0.08
N ILE A 48 -9.13 6.65 0.75
CA ILE A 48 -9.17 6.44 2.20
C ILE A 48 -10.42 5.67 2.62
N ASP A 49 -10.33 4.94 3.72
CA ASP A 49 -11.50 4.40 4.40
C ASP A 49 -12.16 5.53 5.21
N THR A 50 -13.23 6.11 4.66
CA THR A 50 -13.91 7.27 5.29
C THR A 50 -14.50 6.93 6.64
N VAL A 51 -14.90 5.66 6.88
CA VAL A 51 -15.46 5.22 8.16
C VAL A 51 -14.42 5.31 9.27
N VAL A 52 -13.14 5.08 8.93
CA VAL A 52 -12.03 5.28 9.88
C VAL A 52 -11.84 6.78 10.20
N THR A 53 -11.96 7.65 9.20
CA THR A 53 -11.67 9.09 9.35
C THR A 53 -12.78 9.84 10.09
N THR A 54 -14.04 9.49 9.88
CA THR A 54 -15.18 10.22 10.47
C THR A 54 -15.50 9.78 11.90
N ASP A 55 -15.02 8.62 12.32
CA ASP A 55 -15.31 8.03 13.63
C ASP A 55 -14.33 8.55 14.70
N ILE A 56 -14.82 9.41 15.58
CA ILE A 56 -14.03 10.03 16.66
C ILE A 56 -13.72 9.08 17.83
N HIS A 57 -14.35 7.89 17.87
CA HIS A 57 -14.17 6.90 18.94
C HIS A 57 -13.38 5.68 18.47
N ARG A 58 -12.74 5.75 17.30
CA ARG A 58 -12.06 4.61 16.70
C ARG A 58 -10.84 4.18 17.50
N LEU A 59 -10.76 2.88 17.76
CA LEU A 59 -9.54 2.26 18.29
C LEU A 59 -8.47 2.19 17.21
N ILE A 60 -7.29 2.72 17.53
CA ILE A 60 -6.11 2.66 16.67
C ILE A 60 -5.15 1.61 17.25
N ARG A 61 -4.67 0.69 16.40
CA ARG A 61 -3.67 -0.31 16.80
C ARG A 61 -2.45 0.39 17.41
N LEU A 62 -1.98 -0.08 18.56
CA LEU A 62 -0.82 0.52 19.21
C LEU A 62 0.47 0.28 18.38
N PRO A 63 1.34 1.29 18.20
CA PRO A 63 2.66 1.11 17.57
C PRO A 63 3.50 0.04 18.28
N ALA A 64 4.45 -0.55 17.55
CA ALA A 64 5.33 -1.63 17.99
C ALA A 64 4.62 -2.93 18.44
N THR A 65 3.29 -3.05 18.26
CA THR A 65 2.56 -4.31 18.50
C THR A 65 2.56 -5.22 17.29
N LEU A 66 2.35 -6.52 17.51
CA LEU A 66 2.24 -7.52 16.46
C LEU A 66 0.86 -7.53 15.79
N HIS A 67 0.86 -7.70 14.47
CA HIS A 67 -0.35 -7.91 13.68
C HIS A 67 -0.70 -9.40 13.63
N GLY A 68 -1.78 -9.81 14.29
CA GLY A 68 -2.14 -11.23 14.45
C GLY A 68 -2.36 -12.05 13.16
N ARG A 69 -2.53 -11.41 11.99
CA ARG A 69 -2.64 -12.10 10.69
C ARG A 69 -1.33 -12.18 9.88
N THR A 70 -0.24 -11.58 10.36
CA THR A 70 1.05 -11.58 9.66
C THR A 70 2.24 -11.84 10.59
N GLY A 71 2.09 -11.62 11.90
CA GLY A 71 3.20 -11.66 12.84
C GLY A 71 4.16 -10.48 12.72
N TRP A 72 3.78 -9.41 12.00
CA TRP A 72 4.63 -8.24 11.77
C TRP A 72 4.35 -7.11 12.74
N LEU A 73 5.34 -6.24 12.94
CA LEU A 73 5.24 -5.05 13.78
C LEU A 73 4.41 -3.95 13.10
N LYS A 74 3.61 -3.24 13.90
CA LYS A 74 3.13 -1.91 13.52
C LYS A 74 4.28 -0.91 13.65
N VAL A 75 5.01 -0.70 12.57
CA VAL A 75 6.16 0.24 12.53
C VAL A 75 5.67 1.68 12.39
N SER A 76 6.23 2.57 13.20
CA SER A 76 6.09 4.03 13.01
C SER A 76 7.27 4.53 12.20
N PHE A 77 7.00 5.38 11.21
CA PHE A 77 8.03 6.00 10.37
C PHE A 77 7.60 7.42 9.97
N PRO A 78 8.55 8.33 9.66
CA PRO A 78 8.23 9.68 9.17
C PRO A 78 7.51 9.63 7.83
N ALA A 79 6.54 10.53 7.61
CA ALA A 79 5.77 10.55 6.36
C ALA A 79 6.63 10.70 5.10
N GLY A 80 7.75 11.41 5.18
CA GLY A 80 8.68 11.58 4.06
C GLY A 80 9.44 10.30 3.65
N GLU A 81 9.42 9.25 4.47
CA GLU A 81 10.09 7.98 4.21
C GLU A 81 9.16 6.90 3.62
N ILE A 82 7.89 7.25 3.35
CA ILE A 82 6.88 6.29 2.91
C ILE A 82 7.26 5.54 1.62
N GLU A 83 7.88 6.24 0.67
CA GLU A 83 8.29 5.68 -0.63
C GLU A 83 9.39 4.62 -0.48
N GLY A 84 10.19 4.68 0.59
CA GLY A 84 11.25 3.72 0.88
C GLY A 84 10.86 2.61 1.84
N PHE A 85 9.64 2.62 2.38
CA PHE A 85 9.22 1.66 3.39
C PHE A 85 8.80 0.32 2.75
N ASP A 86 9.63 -0.72 2.93
CA ASP A 86 9.24 -2.10 2.58
C ASP A 86 8.67 -2.84 3.80
N PRO A 87 7.34 -3.11 3.85
CA PRO A 87 6.75 -3.84 4.96
C PRO A 87 7.26 -5.29 5.07
N PHE A 88 7.67 -5.91 3.95
CA PHE A 88 8.16 -7.29 3.96
C PHE A 88 9.56 -7.42 4.57
N SER A 89 10.27 -6.31 4.76
CA SER A 89 11.62 -6.28 5.37
C SER A 89 11.60 -5.51 6.70
N SER A 90 11.06 -4.29 6.70
CA SER A 90 11.09 -3.37 7.84
C SER A 90 10.14 -3.76 8.97
N ALA A 91 9.06 -4.50 8.69
CA ALA A 91 8.06 -4.88 9.70
C ALA A 91 8.30 -6.26 10.33
N ILE A 92 9.38 -6.97 9.95
CA ILE A 92 9.70 -8.28 10.52
C ILE A 92 10.08 -8.15 12.00
N ALA A 93 9.30 -8.81 12.86
CA ALA A 93 9.59 -8.89 14.29
C ALA A 93 10.65 -9.96 14.63
N PHE A 94 10.56 -11.13 13.99
CA PHE A 94 11.34 -12.32 14.33
C PHE A 94 12.48 -12.54 13.34
N LYS A 95 13.60 -11.84 13.55
CA LYS A 95 14.74 -11.83 12.61
C LYS A 95 15.69 -13.03 12.73
N ARG A 96 15.47 -13.92 13.69
CA ARG A 96 16.35 -15.05 14.00
C ARG A 96 15.53 -16.28 14.38
N GLY A 97 16.17 -17.44 14.25
CA GLY A 97 15.58 -18.73 14.53
C GLY A 97 14.86 -19.31 13.32
N GLU A 98 14.53 -20.59 13.44
CA GLU A 98 13.87 -21.40 12.42
C GLU A 98 12.78 -22.21 13.10
N ALA A 99 11.77 -22.60 12.33
CA ALA A 99 10.72 -23.49 12.79
C ALA A 99 10.30 -24.41 11.66
N ILE A 100 10.00 -25.65 12.03
CA ILE A 100 9.46 -26.62 11.10
C ILE A 100 7.94 -26.51 11.10
N VAL A 101 7.37 -26.35 9.91
CA VAL A 101 5.92 -26.20 9.73
C VAL A 101 5.44 -27.14 8.65
N TYR A 102 4.24 -27.71 8.85
CA TYR A 102 3.51 -28.39 7.80
C TYR A 102 2.64 -27.37 7.06
N VAL A 103 2.91 -27.17 5.77
CA VAL A 103 2.22 -26.17 4.94
C VAL A 103 1.22 -26.88 4.03
N LYS A 104 -0.07 -26.59 4.23
CA LYS A 104 -1.14 -27.15 3.40
C LYS A 104 -1.04 -26.63 1.97
N ARG A 105 -1.01 -25.30 1.80
CA ARG A 105 -0.82 -24.66 0.50
C ARG A 105 -0.40 -23.21 0.65
N ALA A 106 0.70 -22.82 0.01
CA ALA A 106 1.13 -21.44 -0.11
C ALA A 106 1.71 -21.15 -1.51
N PRO A 107 1.39 -19.99 -2.14
CA PRO A 107 2.06 -19.56 -3.37
C PRO A 107 3.50 -19.16 -3.07
N ASN A 108 4.25 -18.69 -4.08
CA ASN A 108 5.52 -18.00 -3.84
C ASN A 108 5.26 -16.73 -3.03
N PHE A 109 6.07 -16.49 -2.01
CA PHE A 109 5.99 -15.26 -1.22
C PHE A 109 7.38 -14.82 -0.76
N ARG A 110 7.53 -13.51 -0.58
CA ARG A 110 8.79 -12.89 -0.15
C ARG A 110 8.68 -12.47 1.31
N ILE A 111 9.74 -12.74 2.08
CA ILE A 111 9.95 -12.20 3.43
C ILE A 111 11.41 -11.76 3.50
N GLY A 112 11.65 -10.48 3.76
CA GLY A 112 12.97 -9.89 3.60
C GLY A 112 13.43 -9.93 2.14
N GLU A 113 14.69 -10.31 1.93
CA GLU A 113 15.28 -10.49 0.60
C GLU A 113 15.07 -11.90 0.03
N GLU A 114 14.45 -12.80 0.80
CA GLU A 114 14.28 -14.20 0.44
C GLU A 114 12.87 -14.49 -0.07
N THR A 115 12.78 -15.39 -1.04
CA THR A 115 11.51 -15.90 -1.58
C THR A 115 11.36 -17.37 -1.23
N PHE A 116 10.19 -17.74 -0.72
CA PHE A 116 9.84 -19.09 -0.28
C PHE A 116 8.68 -19.63 -1.11
N GLY A 117 8.54 -20.95 -1.10
CA GLY A 117 7.49 -21.66 -1.82
C GLY A 117 7.79 -21.86 -3.31
N PRO A 118 6.80 -22.34 -4.08
CA PRO A 118 5.43 -22.59 -3.64
C PRO A 118 5.41 -23.88 -2.81
N PHE A 119 4.59 -23.92 -1.76
CA PHE A 119 4.48 -25.09 -0.89
C PHE A 119 3.14 -25.79 -1.06
N ARG A 120 3.15 -27.12 -1.00
CA ARG A 120 1.92 -27.92 -1.02
C ARG A 120 2.06 -29.24 -0.27
N ASP A 121 1.23 -29.40 0.75
CA ASP A 121 1.09 -30.61 1.56
C ASP A 121 2.46 -31.17 2.03
N GLU A 122 3.37 -30.28 2.43
CA GLU A 122 4.76 -30.62 2.77
C GLU A 122 5.20 -30.04 4.11
N LYS A 123 6.18 -30.70 4.74
CA LYS A 123 6.83 -30.25 5.96
C LYS A 123 8.15 -29.57 5.59
N VAL A 124 8.31 -28.30 5.98
CA VAL A 124 9.45 -27.47 5.59
C VAL A 124 9.99 -26.72 6.80
N GLU A 125 11.31 -26.66 6.92
CA GLU A 125 12.02 -25.80 7.87
C GLU A 125 12.17 -24.41 7.26
N LEU A 126 11.67 -23.39 7.96
CA LEU A 126 11.67 -22.01 7.49
C LEU A 126 12.25 -21.08 8.54
N PRO A 127 12.86 -19.95 8.11
CA PRO A 127 13.16 -18.85 9.02
C PRO A 127 11.91 -18.44 9.80
N MET A 128 12.09 -18.08 11.07
CA MET A 128 11.01 -17.81 12.03
C MET A 128 9.97 -16.82 11.49
N ALA A 129 10.42 -15.76 10.79
CA ALA A 129 9.54 -14.77 10.17
C ALA A 129 8.59 -15.39 9.13
N ALA A 130 9.09 -16.28 8.28
CA ALA A 130 8.31 -16.94 7.23
C ALA A 130 7.37 -18.00 7.84
N ALA A 131 7.85 -18.79 8.80
CA ALA A 131 7.03 -19.76 9.53
C ALA A 131 5.85 -19.07 10.24
N ILE A 132 6.11 -18.03 11.05
CA ILE A 132 5.07 -17.27 11.75
C ILE A 132 4.10 -16.63 10.77
N PHE A 133 4.59 -16.09 9.65
CA PHE A 133 3.70 -15.53 8.63
C PHE A 133 2.69 -16.57 8.12
N LEU A 134 3.13 -17.77 7.77
CA LEU A 134 2.25 -18.85 7.32
C LEU A 134 1.29 -19.35 8.41
N LEU A 135 1.78 -19.48 9.65
CA LEU A 135 0.96 -19.82 10.82
C LEU A 135 -0.13 -18.77 11.06
N CYS A 136 0.21 -17.48 11.05
CA CYS A 136 -0.76 -16.38 11.21
C CYS A 136 -1.74 -16.25 10.03
N LYS A 137 -1.38 -16.76 8.85
CA LYS A 137 -2.30 -16.88 7.70
C LYS A 137 -3.21 -18.09 7.78
N GLY A 138 -2.99 -19.00 8.74
CA GLY A 138 -3.79 -20.21 8.92
C GLY A 138 -3.60 -21.21 7.78
N VAL A 139 -2.45 -21.20 7.10
CA VAL A 139 -2.14 -22.12 6.00
C VAL A 139 -1.04 -23.13 6.35
N ALA A 140 -0.54 -23.05 7.57
CA ALA A 140 0.46 -23.96 8.11
C ALA A 140 0.16 -24.29 9.58
N GLU A 141 0.74 -25.39 10.06
CA GLU A 141 0.70 -25.85 11.45
C GLU A 141 2.11 -26.16 11.93
N VAL A 142 2.38 -25.98 13.22
CA VAL A 142 3.69 -26.32 13.82
C VAL A 142 3.87 -27.83 13.73
N ALA A 143 5.03 -28.27 13.27
CA ALA A 143 5.37 -29.67 13.16
C ALA A 143 6.66 -29.96 13.96
N ASP A 144 6.68 -31.10 14.65
CA ASP A 144 7.89 -31.67 15.29
C ASP A 144 8.73 -32.38 14.24
#